data_AF-A0A938ILI6-F1
#
_entry.id   AF-A0A938ILI6-F1
#
_cell.length_a   1.000
_cell.length_b   1.000
_cell.length_c   1.000
_cell.angle_alpha   90.00
_cell.angle_beta   90.00
_cell.angle_gamma   90.00
#
_symmetry.space_group_name_H-M   'P 1'
#
loop_
_entity.id
_entity.type
_entity.pdbx_description
1 polymer ?
#
loop_
_entity_poly.entity_id
_entity_poly.type
_entity_poly.pdbx_seq_one_letter_code
_entity_poly.pdbx_strand_id
1 'polypeptide(L)'
;MLLRHADKLGVDPGARGAGAQGPLFAYHTSAYAANVLYRIGGVVGVFEAEGGDYRSLGDLRAALAGRKALAADVGVLAASTPLRAPERRDFRPVPGSEVINRGVKVFVPWALHGEVAEWHFYPAGDDPAHILDEHWYLTHYHVQRQDYYQRPTYPLKAVNVAAADYGPGPLEDWISGALNLNGRNQYAWISAARLAEPFVYAAAPEKGGNPQTRTAAGEDLKSPQMHRSGPLIEAFFRTQPGHTGGVLVEKMGPAAGYCLAVNDKGGVTFTIKAQGASASIAGPSKVNDGRWHHVVAEADRPAAALALYIDGRKDAAGRGIGADATLANDADLYVGGTPQGRSLAGAIDFLRIARGTLADAKTTIEELYEWEFNGPFLRDFAGRPPAGPRRDAGALELAD
;
A
#
# COMPACT_ATOMS: atom_id res chain seq x y z
N MET A 1 -8.48 6.18 -10.54
CA MET A 1 -9.26 6.90 -11.57
C MET A 1 -9.74 8.24 -11.00
N LEU A 2 -9.08 9.35 -11.35
CA LEU A 2 -9.55 10.69 -10.99
C LEU A 2 -10.49 11.18 -12.12
N LEU A 3 -11.80 11.12 -11.91
CA LEU A 3 -12.75 11.75 -12.82
C LEU A 3 -12.78 13.26 -12.53
N ARG A 4 -12.14 14.07 -13.40
CA ARG A 4 -12.42 15.53 -13.44
C ARG A 4 -13.29 15.84 -14.65
N HIS A 5 -14.44 16.46 -14.39
CA HIS A 5 -15.23 17.14 -15.41
C HIS A 5 -14.63 18.54 -15.60
N ALA A 6 -13.97 18.78 -16.73
CA ALA A 6 -13.85 20.14 -17.25
C ALA A 6 -15.24 20.55 -17.77
N ASP A 7 -15.69 21.75 -17.44
CA ASP A 7 -16.94 22.26 -18.00
C ASP A 7 -16.80 22.55 -19.52
N LYS A 8 -17.89 22.92 -20.18
CA LYS A 8 -17.88 23.26 -21.62
C LYS A 8 -17.00 24.46 -21.97
N LEU A 9 -16.47 25.17 -20.98
CA LEU A 9 -15.62 26.35 -21.12
C LEU A 9 -14.14 26.03 -20.85
N GLY A 10 -13.81 24.77 -20.51
CA GLY A 10 -12.43 24.37 -20.20
C GLY A 10 -11.94 24.89 -18.85
N VAL A 11 -12.84 25.30 -17.95
CA VAL A 11 -12.48 25.81 -16.62
C VAL A 11 -12.78 24.74 -15.59
N ASP A 12 -11.84 24.49 -14.67
CA ASP A 12 -12.05 23.59 -13.54
C ASP A 12 -12.96 24.27 -12.50
N PRO A 13 -14.21 23.81 -12.31
CA PRO A 13 -15.14 24.41 -11.35
C PRO A 13 -14.68 24.25 -9.89
N GLY A 14 -13.77 23.30 -9.61
CA GLY A 14 -13.19 23.06 -8.29
C GLY A 14 -12.02 23.99 -7.93
N ALA A 15 -11.42 24.68 -8.91
CA ALA A 15 -10.24 25.51 -8.68
C ALA A 15 -10.48 26.67 -7.69
N ARG A 16 -11.70 27.23 -7.66
CA ARG A 16 -12.07 28.30 -6.71
C ARG A 16 -12.21 27.82 -5.26
N GLY A 17 -12.43 26.51 -5.05
CA GLY A 17 -12.59 25.91 -3.71
C GLY A 17 -11.30 25.32 -3.13
N ALA A 18 -10.21 25.29 -3.91
CA ALA A 18 -8.97 24.61 -3.55
C ALA A 18 -8.09 25.35 -2.52
N GLY A 19 -8.46 26.58 -2.13
CA GLY A 19 -7.65 27.42 -1.25
C GLY A 19 -6.32 27.87 -1.90
N ALA A 20 -5.47 28.55 -1.14
CA ALA A 20 -4.12 28.88 -1.59
C ALA A 20 -3.29 27.59 -1.68
N GLN A 21 -2.78 27.25 -2.87
CA GLN A 21 -1.93 26.08 -3.05
C GLN A 21 -0.50 26.38 -2.59
N GLY A 22 0.08 25.50 -1.78
CA GLY A 22 1.49 25.57 -1.40
C GLY A 22 2.42 25.24 -2.57
N PRO A 23 3.75 25.47 -2.43
CA PRO A 23 4.72 25.23 -3.51
C PRO A 23 5.12 23.76 -3.70
N LEU A 24 4.70 22.86 -2.81
CA LEU A 24 5.13 21.46 -2.77
C LEU A 24 4.03 20.55 -3.32
N PHE A 25 4.33 19.88 -4.43
CA PHE A 25 3.48 18.87 -5.05
C PHE A 25 4.22 17.54 -5.13
N ALA A 26 3.60 16.48 -4.63
CA ALA A 26 4.14 15.13 -4.67
C ALA A 26 3.91 14.49 -6.06
N TYR A 27 4.41 15.11 -7.14
CA TYR A 27 4.21 14.58 -8.50
C TYR A 27 4.78 13.16 -8.67
N HIS A 28 5.79 12.80 -7.87
CA HIS A 28 6.37 11.47 -7.81
C HIS A 28 5.43 10.38 -7.26
N THR A 29 4.21 10.72 -6.83
CA THR A 29 3.15 9.76 -6.49
C THR A 29 2.03 9.72 -7.54
N SER A 30 2.14 10.51 -8.60
CA SER A 30 1.15 10.55 -9.67
C SER A 30 1.36 9.38 -10.63
N ALA A 31 0.28 8.73 -11.07
CA ALA A 31 0.34 7.60 -11.98
C ALA A 31 -0.76 7.70 -13.05
N TYR A 32 -0.35 7.63 -14.31
CA TYR A 32 -1.25 7.49 -15.45
C TYR A 32 -0.73 6.36 -16.34
N ALA A 33 -1.49 5.27 -16.41
CA ALA A 33 -1.13 4.09 -17.19
C ALA A 33 -2.36 3.51 -17.89
N ALA A 34 -2.20 3.06 -19.13
CA ALA A 34 -3.16 2.24 -19.86
C ALA A 34 -4.59 2.81 -20.02
N ASN A 35 -4.81 4.11 -19.82
CA ASN A 35 -6.13 4.70 -20.08
C ASN A 35 -6.54 4.53 -21.55
N VAL A 36 -7.83 4.42 -21.80
CA VAL A 36 -8.40 4.51 -23.16
C VAL A 36 -9.25 5.75 -23.24
N LEU A 37 -8.79 6.71 -24.02
CA LEU A 37 -9.44 8.00 -24.20
C LEU A 37 -10.16 7.97 -25.55
N TYR A 38 -11.41 8.44 -25.62
CA TYR A 38 -12.17 8.50 -26.87
C TYR A 38 -12.85 9.86 -27.01
N ARG A 39 -12.72 10.48 -28.18
CA ARG A 39 -13.32 11.78 -28.52
C ARG A 39 -13.10 12.86 -27.46
N ILE A 40 -11.85 13.08 -27.06
CA ILE A 40 -11.48 14.20 -26.19
C ILE A 40 -11.38 15.49 -27.00
N GLY A 41 -12.06 16.54 -26.55
CA GLY A 41 -11.96 17.88 -27.11
C GLY A 41 -11.00 18.75 -26.32
N GLY A 42 -10.03 19.37 -26.98
CA GLY A 42 -9.15 20.37 -26.38
C GLY A 42 -7.99 19.77 -25.57
N VAL A 43 -8.12 19.76 -24.25
CA VAL A 43 -7.08 19.38 -23.28
C VAL A 43 -7.26 17.91 -22.87
N VAL A 44 -6.21 17.11 -23.01
CA VAL A 44 -6.18 15.68 -22.66
C VAL A 44 -5.81 15.42 -21.21
N GLY A 45 -5.19 16.38 -20.52
CA GLY A 45 -4.91 16.28 -19.09
C GLY A 45 -4.34 17.58 -18.53
N VAL A 46 -4.55 17.77 -17.22
CA VAL A 46 -3.97 18.83 -16.41
C VAL A 46 -3.61 18.19 -15.07
N PHE A 47 -2.36 18.34 -14.65
CA PHE A 47 -1.90 17.82 -13.37
C PHE A 47 -0.98 18.78 -12.61
N GLU A 48 -0.40 19.76 -13.29
CA GLU A 48 0.40 20.81 -12.68
C GLU A 48 -0.51 21.88 -12.07
N ALA A 49 -0.01 22.54 -11.02
CA ALA A 49 -0.77 23.58 -10.31
C ALA A 49 -0.98 24.87 -11.11
N GLU A 50 0.01 25.23 -11.93
CA GLU A 50 -0.02 26.40 -12.81
C GLU A 50 0.51 25.98 -14.19
N GLY A 51 -0.20 26.38 -15.26
CA GLY A 51 0.04 25.81 -16.58
C GLY A 51 -0.33 24.33 -16.66
N GLY A 52 -0.01 23.66 -17.77
CA GLY A 52 -0.24 22.22 -17.91
C GLY A 52 -1.52 21.81 -18.65
N ASP A 53 -2.07 22.68 -19.51
CA ASP A 53 -3.10 22.30 -20.49
C ASP A 53 -2.47 21.47 -21.61
N TYR A 54 -2.25 20.17 -21.37
CA TYR A 54 -1.69 19.28 -22.39
C TYR A 54 -2.75 18.91 -23.40
N ARG A 55 -2.48 19.15 -24.69
CA ARG A 55 -3.43 18.88 -25.79
C ARG A 55 -3.10 17.63 -26.59
N SER A 56 -1.92 17.05 -26.36
CA SER A 56 -1.52 15.76 -26.94
C SER A 56 -1.11 14.79 -25.85
N LEU A 57 -1.34 13.49 -26.08
CA LEU A 57 -0.87 12.46 -25.16
C LEU A 57 0.66 12.46 -25.07
N GLY A 58 1.36 12.77 -26.17
CA GLY A 58 2.82 12.86 -26.19
C GLY A 58 3.36 13.90 -25.21
N ASP A 59 2.81 15.11 -25.24
CA ASP A 59 3.22 16.20 -24.35
C ASP A 59 2.89 15.87 -22.89
N LEU A 60 1.71 15.29 -22.62
CA LEU A 60 1.34 14.87 -21.27
C LEU A 60 2.28 13.80 -20.72
N ARG A 61 2.63 12.79 -21.52
CA ARG A 61 3.61 11.75 -21.14
C ARG A 61 4.98 12.36 -20.84
N ALA A 62 5.46 13.26 -21.72
CA ALA A 62 6.75 13.93 -21.54
C ALA A 62 6.77 14.77 -20.25
N ALA A 63 5.68 15.47 -19.95
CA ALA A 63 5.55 16.24 -18.73
C ALA A 63 5.52 15.37 -17.46
N LEU A 64 4.71 14.30 -17.46
CA LEU A 64 4.67 13.35 -16.34
C LEU A 64 6.04 12.71 -16.09
N ALA A 65 6.74 12.31 -17.16
CA ALA A 65 8.10 11.78 -17.06
C ALA A 65 9.09 12.83 -16.53
N GLY A 66 9.01 14.07 -17.00
CA GLY A 66 9.83 15.19 -16.50
C GLY A 66 9.58 15.52 -15.02
N ARG A 67 8.37 15.22 -14.52
CA ARG A 67 7.99 15.34 -13.10
C ARG A 67 8.23 14.05 -12.29
N LYS A 68 8.81 13.01 -12.91
CA LYS A 68 9.13 11.72 -12.29
C LYS A 68 7.89 11.05 -11.69
N ALA A 69 6.76 11.12 -12.37
CA ALA A 69 5.55 10.39 -12.01
C ALA A 69 5.82 8.87 -11.91
N LEU A 70 5.11 8.16 -11.02
CA LEU A 70 5.15 6.69 -10.88
C LEU A 70 4.89 5.98 -12.20
N ALA A 71 3.93 6.49 -12.96
CA ALA A 71 3.63 6.03 -14.31
C ALA A 71 3.29 7.19 -15.22
N ALA A 72 3.93 7.21 -16.39
CA ALA A 72 3.80 8.26 -17.40
C ALA A 72 3.37 7.72 -18.77
N ASP A 73 2.85 6.49 -18.87
CA ASP A 73 2.36 5.91 -20.13
C ASP A 73 1.11 6.62 -20.64
N VAL A 74 0.28 7.14 -19.74
CA VAL A 74 -0.98 7.84 -20.00
C VAL A 74 -2.06 6.98 -20.68
N GLY A 75 -1.73 6.04 -21.55
CA GLY A 75 -2.68 5.26 -22.33
C GLY A 75 -2.81 5.73 -23.79
N VAL A 76 -3.94 5.48 -24.45
CA VAL A 76 -4.12 5.71 -25.89
C VAL A 76 -5.38 6.52 -26.21
N LEU A 77 -5.35 7.23 -27.33
CA LEU A 77 -6.54 7.84 -27.92
C LEU A 77 -7.13 6.84 -28.95
N ALA A 78 -8.29 6.27 -28.64
CA ALA A 78 -8.98 5.32 -29.50
C ALA A 78 -9.42 6.00 -30.81
N ALA A 79 -9.13 5.36 -31.94
CA ALA A 79 -9.46 5.87 -33.27
C ALA A 79 -10.94 5.67 -33.63
N SER A 80 -11.58 4.69 -33.01
CA SER A 80 -12.99 4.33 -33.22
C SER A 80 -13.73 4.26 -31.89
N THR A 81 -15.06 4.12 -31.95
CA THR A 81 -15.86 4.00 -30.72
C THR A 81 -15.46 2.73 -29.95
N PRO A 82 -15.01 2.84 -28.69
CA PRO A 82 -14.59 1.67 -27.92
C PRO A 82 -15.78 0.83 -27.42
N LEU A 83 -16.97 1.45 -27.33
CA LEU A 83 -18.19 0.83 -26.82
C LEU A 83 -19.26 0.76 -27.92
N ARG A 84 -20.11 -0.28 -27.87
CA ARG A 84 -21.05 -0.60 -28.96
C ARG A 84 -22.13 0.45 -29.18
N ALA A 85 -22.88 0.81 -28.14
CA ALA A 85 -23.95 1.82 -28.22
C ALA A 85 -24.23 2.42 -26.82
N PRO A 86 -23.26 3.16 -26.25
CA PRO A 86 -23.40 3.72 -24.89
C PRO A 86 -24.60 4.67 -24.76
N GLU A 87 -25.01 5.35 -25.83
CA GLU A 87 -26.21 6.18 -25.89
C GLU A 87 -27.51 5.38 -25.72
N ARG A 88 -27.48 4.07 -26.02
CA ARG A 88 -28.56 3.11 -25.77
C ARG A 88 -28.32 2.28 -24.51
N ARG A 89 -27.36 2.67 -23.67
CA ARG A 89 -26.92 1.96 -22.46
C ARG A 89 -26.30 0.58 -22.74
N ASP A 90 -25.79 0.36 -23.96
CA ASP A 90 -24.98 -0.81 -24.28
C ASP A 90 -23.49 -0.46 -24.15
N PHE A 91 -22.96 -0.72 -22.96
CA PHE A 91 -21.56 -0.45 -22.60
C PHE A 91 -20.63 -1.63 -22.90
N ARG A 92 -21.05 -2.61 -23.70
CA ARG A 92 -20.17 -3.71 -24.10
C ARG A 92 -19.05 -3.18 -25.00
N PRO A 93 -17.83 -3.74 -24.90
CA PRO A 93 -16.75 -3.41 -25.83
C PRO A 93 -17.11 -3.73 -27.29
N VAL A 94 -16.57 -2.93 -28.21
CA VAL A 94 -16.54 -3.26 -29.65
C VAL A 94 -15.41 -4.27 -29.89
N PRO A 95 -15.66 -5.40 -30.56
CA PRO A 95 -14.60 -6.34 -30.93
C PRO A 95 -13.45 -5.65 -31.67
N GLY A 96 -12.21 -5.90 -31.23
CA GLY A 96 -11.00 -5.33 -31.84
C GLY A 96 -10.72 -3.87 -31.53
N SER A 97 -11.51 -3.22 -30.68
CA SER A 97 -11.23 -1.85 -30.23
C SER A 97 -10.09 -1.79 -29.21
N GLU A 98 -9.60 -0.58 -28.95
CA GLU A 98 -8.45 -0.32 -28.08
C GLU A 98 -8.70 -0.60 -26.59
N VAL A 99 -9.95 -0.86 -26.19
CA VAL A 99 -10.26 -1.30 -24.82
C VAL A 99 -9.96 -2.77 -24.57
N ILE A 100 -9.82 -3.59 -25.62
CA ILE A 100 -9.62 -5.02 -25.46
C ILE A 100 -8.26 -5.31 -24.81
N ASN A 101 -8.24 -6.09 -23.73
CA ASN A 101 -7.06 -6.45 -22.92
C ASN A 101 -6.24 -5.25 -22.42
N ARG A 102 -6.90 -4.11 -22.12
CA ARG A 102 -6.22 -2.87 -21.71
C ARG A 102 -6.61 -2.37 -20.32
N GLY A 103 -7.50 -3.08 -19.63
CA GLY A 103 -7.74 -2.88 -18.21
C GLY A 103 -6.49 -3.15 -17.39
N VAL A 104 -6.40 -2.49 -16.24
CA VAL A 104 -5.35 -2.71 -15.25
C VAL A 104 -5.98 -3.16 -13.93
N LYS A 105 -5.22 -3.95 -13.19
CA LYS A 105 -5.49 -4.32 -11.81
C LYS A 105 -4.71 -3.39 -10.90
N VAL A 106 -5.42 -2.75 -9.97
CA VAL A 106 -4.85 -1.95 -8.87
C VAL A 106 -5.24 -2.64 -7.58
N PHE A 107 -4.27 -2.89 -6.71
CA PHE A 107 -4.52 -3.47 -5.41
C PHE A 107 -4.92 -2.39 -4.42
N VAL A 108 -6.05 -2.60 -3.74
CA VAL A 108 -6.49 -1.76 -2.62
C VAL A 108 -6.83 -2.73 -1.49
N PRO A 109 -6.02 -2.76 -0.42
CA PRO A 109 -6.18 -3.75 0.63
C PRO A 109 -7.48 -3.54 1.40
N TRP A 110 -8.00 -4.60 2.00
CA TRP A 110 -9.18 -4.52 2.86
C TRP A 110 -8.89 -3.62 4.06
N ALA A 111 -9.80 -2.72 4.43
CA ALA A 111 -9.52 -1.77 5.50
C ALA A 111 -9.34 -2.45 6.88
N LEU A 112 -8.27 -2.09 7.59
CA LEU A 112 -8.02 -2.55 8.96
C LEU A 112 -8.13 -1.42 9.99
N HIS A 113 -8.27 -1.80 11.26
CA HIS A 113 -8.32 -0.85 12.36
C HIS A 113 -6.93 -0.27 12.66
N GLY A 114 -6.78 1.03 12.46
CA GLY A 114 -5.60 1.78 12.89
C GLY A 114 -4.33 1.37 12.15
N GLU A 115 -4.40 1.33 10.83
CA GLU A 115 -3.25 1.17 9.95
C GLU A 115 -2.25 2.31 10.17
N VAL A 116 -0.99 1.98 10.38
CA VAL A 116 0.06 2.96 10.70
C VAL A 116 1.22 2.90 9.71
N ALA A 117 1.19 1.98 8.76
CA ALA A 117 2.07 1.94 7.61
C ALA A 117 1.52 0.95 6.56
N GLU A 118 1.69 1.27 5.28
CA GLU A 118 1.29 0.47 4.13
C GLU A 118 2.28 0.70 2.97
N TRP A 119 2.86 -0.37 2.43
CA TRP A 119 3.85 -0.33 1.37
C TRP A 119 3.53 -1.35 0.27
N HIS A 120 3.48 -0.89 -0.99
CA HIS A 120 3.23 -1.69 -2.21
C HIS A 120 4.50 -1.96 -3.03
N PHE A 121 5.68 -1.67 -2.46
CA PHE A 121 7.01 -2.01 -3.01
C PHE A 121 7.25 -1.64 -4.49
N TYR A 122 6.67 -0.54 -4.96
CA TYR A 122 7.18 0.23 -6.10
C TYR A 122 7.97 1.47 -5.63
N PRO A 123 8.95 1.94 -6.40
CA PRO A 123 9.75 3.10 -6.03
C PRO A 123 8.99 4.41 -6.23
N ALA A 124 9.28 5.42 -5.42
CA ALA A 124 8.74 6.78 -5.60
C ALA A 124 9.35 7.45 -6.83
N GLY A 125 8.58 7.50 -7.92
CA GLY A 125 9.06 8.02 -9.19
C GLY A 125 10.26 7.24 -9.72
N ASP A 126 11.41 7.89 -9.84
CA ASP A 126 12.66 7.31 -10.34
C ASP A 126 13.71 7.03 -9.24
N ASP A 127 13.34 7.10 -7.96
CA ASP A 127 14.23 6.80 -6.83
C ASP A 127 14.02 5.36 -6.32
N PRO A 128 14.84 4.37 -6.74
CA PRO A 128 14.72 2.99 -6.29
C PRO A 128 15.05 2.78 -4.81
N ALA A 129 15.56 3.80 -4.11
CA ALA A 129 15.81 3.72 -2.68
C ALA A 129 14.62 4.24 -1.84
N HIS A 130 13.58 4.80 -2.45
CA HIS A 130 12.44 5.39 -1.73
C HIS A 130 11.17 4.59 -1.99
N ILE A 131 10.67 3.89 -0.97
CA ILE A 131 9.40 3.16 -1.02
C ILE A 131 8.35 3.97 -0.28
N LEU A 132 7.27 4.33 -0.98
CA LEU A 132 6.20 5.17 -0.44
C LEU A 132 5.42 4.44 0.65
N ASP A 133 5.10 5.18 1.72
CA ASP A 133 4.08 4.78 2.68
C ASP A 133 2.75 5.41 2.28
N GLU A 134 1.76 4.57 2.05
CA GLU A 134 0.44 4.94 1.52
C GLU A 134 -0.68 4.76 2.54
N HIS A 135 -0.33 4.48 3.81
CA HIS A 135 -1.33 4.21 4.83
C HIS A 135 -2.28 5.38 5.01
N TRP A 136 -3.50 5.03 5.42
CA TRP A 136 -4.48 6.02 5.81
C TRP A 136 -5.06 5.75 7.19
N TYR A 137 -4.86 6.70 8.11
CA TYR A 137 -5.47 6.65 9.42
C TYR A 137 -6.03 7.99 9.88
N LEU A 138 -7.35 8.02 10.07
CA LEU A 138 -8.09 9.12 10.69
C LEU A 138 -7.79 9.19 12.20
N THR A 139 -6.59 9.64 12.52
CA THR A 139 -6.11 9.85 13.88
C THR A 139 -6.79 11.05 14.54
N HIS A 140 -6.72 11.14 15.87
CA HIS A 140 -7.28 12.28 16.61
C HIS A 140 -6.59 13.62 16.27
N TYR A 141 -5.37 13.56 15.73
CA TYR A 141 -4.66 14.74 15.23
C TYR A 141 -5.00 15.07 13.77
N HIS A 142 -5.85 14.30 13.08
CA HIS A 142 -6.41 14.67 11.78
C HIS A 142 -7.62 15.62 11.96
N VAL A 143 -7.35 16.93 12.08
CA VAL A 143 -8.37 17.92 12.45
C VAL A 143 -9.10 18.50 11.23
N GLN A 144 -8.38 18.78 10.14
CA GLN A 144 -8.96 19.32 8.91
C GLN A 144 -8.64 18.42 7.73
N ARG A 145 -9.65 18.20 6.87
CA ARG A 145 -9.50 17.44 5.62
C ARG A 145 -8.34 17.92 4.75
N GLN A 146 -8.07 19.23 4.75
CA GLN A 146 -7.06 19.86 3.90
C GLN A 146 -5.63 19.52 4.35
N ASP A 147 -5.42 19.20 5.62
CA ASP A 147 -4.10 18.97 6.21
C ASP A 147 -3.65 17.49 6.12
N TYR A 148 -4.31 16.68 5.29
CA TYR A 148 -4.04 15.26 5.16
C TYR A 148 -2.58 14.98 4.76
N TYR A 149 -2.00 15.80 3.86
CA TYR A 149 -0.62 15.67 3.38
C TYR A 149 0.42 16.04 4.45
N GLN A 150 -0.01 16.63 5.57
CA GLN A 150 0.85 16.97 6.70
C GLN A 150 0.86 15.86 7.76
N ARG A 151 0.02 14.83 7.62
CA ARG A 151 0.02 13.72 8.58
C ARG A 151 1.34 12.97 8.47
N PRO A 152 1.90 12.46 9.59
CA PRO A 152 3.09 11.64 9.54
C PRO A 152 2.91 10.44 8.59
N THR A 153 3.89 10.23 7.72
CA THR A 153 4.07 9.01 6.93
C THR A 153 5.45 8.42 7.22
N TYR A 154 5.62 7.15 6.88
CA TYR A 154 6.76 6.31 7.26
C TYR A 154 7.34 5.61 6.02
N PRO A 155 7.76 6.35 4.98
CA PRO A 155 8.37 5.75 3.79
C PRO A 155 9.64 4.98 4.18
N LEU A 156 9.88 3.86 3.51
CA LEU A 156 11.07 3.05 3.75
C LEU A 156 12.22 3.48 2.83
N LYS A 157 13.43 3.42 3.37
CA LYS A 157 14.65 3.55 2.60
C LYS A 157 15.18 2.17 2.22
N ALA A 158 15.24 1.86 0.94
CA ALA A 158 15.85 0.63 0.44
C ALA A 158 17.39 0.73 0.40
N VAL A 159 18.07 -0.39 0.67
CA VAL A 159 19.54 -0.49 0.74
C VAL A 159 20.02 -1.50 -0.29
N ASN A 160 21.01 -1.11 -1.10
CA ASN A 160 21.56 -1.91 -2.20
C ASN A 160 20.52 -2.35 -3.25
N VAL A 161 19.44 -1.58 -3.39
CA VAL A 161 18.36 -1.80 -4.36
C VAL A 161 18.54 -0.83 -5.54
N ALA A 162 18.35 -1.34 -6.74
CA ALA A 162 18.34 -0.61 -8.00
C ALA A 162 17.00 -0.79 -8.72
N ALA A 163 16.75 0.01 -9.76
CA ALA A 163 15.52 -0.07 -10.54
C ALA A 163 15.24 -1.48 -11.11
N ALA A 164 16.30 -2.25 -11.43
CA ALA A 164 16.19 -3.60 -11.96
C ALA A 164 15.75 -4.67 -10.92
N ASP A 165 15.79 -4.34 -9.63
CA ASP A 165 15.30 -5.23 -8.57
C ASP A 165 13.77 -5.17 -8.45
N TYR A 166 13.13 -4.14 -9.02
CA TYR A 166 11.68 -4.04 -9.10
C TYR A 166 11.16 -4.82 -10.31
N GLY A 167 10.13 -5.64 -10.10
CA GLY A 167 9.52 -6.47 -11.12
C GLY A 167 8.00 -6.56 -10.98
N PRO A 168 7.33 -7.33 -11.86
CA PRO A 168 5.90 -7.53 -11.78
C PRO A 168 5.51 -8.30 -10.51
N GLY A 169 4.54 -7.77 -9.77
CA GLY A 169 3.87 -8.42 -8.65
C GLY A 169 2.52 -9.04 -9.05
N PRO A 170 1.98 -10.03 -8.33
CA PRO A 170 0.65 -10.55 -8.62
C PRO A 170 -0.47 -9.61 -8.21
N LEU A 171 -0.27 -8.62 -7.34
CA LEU A 171 -1.37 -7.80 -6.81
C LEU A 171 -1.85 -6.73 -7.80
N GLU A 172 -0.97 -6.24 -8.67
CA GLU A 172 -1.26 -5.17 -9.62
C GLU A 172 -0.41 -5.26 -10.90
N ASP A 173 -0.89 -4.65 -11.99
CA ASP A 173 -0.25 -4.78 -13.32
C ASP A 173 -0.10 -3.46 -14.10
N TRP A 174 -0.30 -2.33 -13.42
CA TRP A 174 -0.07 -0.97 -13.94
C TRP A 174 1.37 -0.48 -13.70
N ILE A 175 2.10 -1.10 -12.76
CA ILE A 175 3.49 -0.81 -12.39
C ILE A 175 4.23 -2.10 -12.00
N SER A 176 5.56 -2.04 -11.92
CA SER A 176 6.38 -3.08 -11.28
C SER A 176 6.21 -3.03 -9.75
N GLY A 177 5.12 -3.61 -9.24
CA GLY A 177 4.73 -3.60 -7.83
C GLY A 177 5.38 -4.69 -6.95
N ALA A 178 6.61 -5.13 -7.23
CA ALA A 178 7.29 -6.08 -6.36
C ALA A 178 8.80 -5.82 -6.29
N LEU A 179 9.33 -5.80 -5.07
CA LEU A 179 10.77 -5.70 -4.81
C LEU A 179 11.38 -7.09 -4.66
N ASN A 180 12.30 -7.46 -5.56
CA ASN A 180 13.08 -8.68 -5.45
C ASN A 180 14.30 -8.45 -4.55
N LEU A 181 14.51 -9.36 -3.59
CA LEU A 181 15.59 -9.30 -2.62
C LEU A 181 16.55 -10.48 -2.79
N ASN A 182 17.84 -10.17 -2.81
CA ASN A 182 18.91 -11.11 -3.16
C ASN A 182 19.33 -12.08 -2.04
N GLY A 183 18.69 -12.04 -0.86
CA GLY A 183 19.05 -12.91 0.27
C GLY A 183 20.39 -12.63 0.93
N ARG A 184 21.03 -11.47 0.65
CA ARG A 184 22.36 -11.14 1.18
C ARG A 184 22.37 -9.78 1.86
N ASN A 185 22.19 -8.70 1.10
CA ASN A 185 22.45 -7.33 1.57
C ASN A 185 21.42 -6.31 1.07
N GLN A 186 20.30 -6.78 0.52
CA GLN A 186 19.15 -5.95 0.16
C GLN A 186 18.09 -6.03 1.25
N TYR A 187 17.62 -4.87 1.70
CA TYR A 187 16.55 -4.70 2.68
C TYR A 187 16.04 -3.26 2.63
N ALA A 188 14.93 -2.98 3.29
CA ALA A 188 14.42 -1.63 3.48
C ALA A 188 14.28 -1.31 4.97
N TRP A 189 14.34 -0.03 5.34
CA TRP A 189 14.29 0.36 6.75
C TRP A 189 13.78 1.78 6.98
N ILE A 190 13.38 2.05 8.21
CA ILE A 190 13.11 3.39 8.75
C ILE A 190 13.61 3.48 10.19
N SER A 191 14.19 4.63 10.55
CA SER A 191 14.83 4.80 11.85
C SER A 191 13.82 4.85 13.00
N ALA A 192 14.22 4.36 14.17
CA ALA A 192 13.43 4.50 15.40
C ALA A 192 13.11 5.97 15.71
N ALA A 193 14.07 6.87 15.47
CA ALA A 193 13.91 8.30 15.66
C ALA A 193 12.77 8.88 14.81
N ARG A 194 12.64 8.47 13.55
CA ARG A 194 11.52 8.90 12.68
C ARG A 194 10.18 8.33 13.12
N LEU A 195 10.16 7.07 13.56
CA LEU A 195 8.93 6.43 14.06
C LEU A 195 8.41 7.07 15.35
N ALA A 196 9.29 7.69 16.14
CA ALA A 196 8.97 8.32 17.42
C ALA A 196 8.93 9.86 17.35
N GLU A 197 9.07 10.45 16.17
CA GLU A 197 9.14 11.90 16.01
C GLU A 197 7.82 12.57 16.42
N PRO A 198 7.83 13.46 17.44
CA PRO A 198 6.62 14.14 17.89
C PRO A 198 5.97 14.95 16.76
N PHE A 199 4.66 14.85 16.64
CA PHE A 199 3.90 15.55 15.61
C PHE A 199 3.07 16.68 16.23
N VAL A 200 3.34 17.91 15.80
CA VAL A 200 2.67 19.12 16.28
C VAL A 200 1.50 19.46 15.36
N TYR A 201 0.32 19.71 15.93
CA TYR A 201 -0.90 20.00 15.18
C TYR A 201 -1.74 21.09 15.84
N ALA A 202 -2.51 21.81 15.02
CA ALA A 202 -3.53 22.73 15.50
C ALA A 202 -4.80 21.94 15.85
N ALA A 203 -5.14 21.85 17.13
CA ALA A 203 -6.39 21.28 17.60
C ALA A 203 -7.54 22.25 17.35
N ALA A 204 -8.72 21.70 17.06
CA ALA A 204 -9.95 22.49 16.99
C ALA A 204 -10.15 23.24 18.33
N PRO A 205 -10.52 24.52 18.29
CA PRO A 205 -10.79 25.27 19.51
C PRO A 205 -11.92 24.61 20.30
N GLU A 206 -11.78 24.57 21.63
CA GLU A 206 -12.93 24.36 22.51
C GLU A 206 -13.94 25.49 22.29
N LYS A 207 -15.24 25.26 22.50
CA LYS A 207 -16.31 26.23 22.18
C LYS A 207 -15.96 27.65 22.64
N GLY A 208 -15.74 28.56 21.67
CA GLY A 208 -15.43 29.98 21.91
C GLY A 208 -13.95 30.32 22.14
N GLY A 209 -13.04 29.36 22.03
CA GLY A 209 -11.59 29.55 22.20
C GLY A 209 -10.81 29.77 20.90
N ASN A 210 -9.52 30.07 21.04
CA ASN A 210 -8.57 30.11 19.93
C ASN A 210 -8.05 28.69 19.62
N PRO A 211 -7.61 28.41 18.37
CA PRO A 211 -6.93 27.17 18.04
C PRO A 211 -5.75 26.93 18.98
N GLN A 212 -5.65 25.71 19.52
CA GLN A 212 -4.57 25.33 20.42
C GLN A 212 -3.56 24.44 19.70
N THR A 213 -2.28 24.72 19.87
CA THR A 213 -1.22 23.80 19.43
C THR A 213 -1.11 22.63 20.39
N ARG A 214 -1.18 21.40 19.87
CA ARG A 214 -0.98 20.15 20.60
C ARG A 214 0.12 19.32 19.96
N THR A 215 0.69 18.40 20.73
CA THR A 215 1.75 17.50 20.26
C THR A 215 1.31 16.05 20.49
N ALA A 216 1.30 15.24 19.45
CA ALA A 216 1.18 13.79 19.55
C ALA A 216 2.59 13.18 19.66
N ALA A 217 2.86 12.43 20.72
CA ALA A 217 4.14 11.77 20.98
C ALA A 217 3.91 10.47 21.76
N GLY A 218 4.89 9.57 21.78
CA GLY A 218 4.77 8.30 22.50
C GLY A 218 3.51 7.52 22.06
N GLU A 219 2.68 7.09 23.03
CA GLU A 219 1.48 6.30 22.72
C GLU A 219 0.40 7.05 21.91
N ASP A 220 0.40 8.39 22.01
CA ASP A 220 -0.53 9.26 21.30
C ASP A 220 -0.19 9.37 19.82
N LEU A 221 1.10 9.30 19.46
CA LEU A 221 1.54 9.19 18.08
C LEU A 221 1.17 7.80 17.54
N LYS A 222 0.48 7.76 16.39
CA LYS A 222 0.09 6.50 15.74
C LYS A 222 1.12 6.20 14.65
N SER A 223 2.08 5.34 14.98
CA SER A 223 3.17 4.90 14.11
C SER A 223 3.42 3.39 14.26
N PRO A 224 4.30 2.81 13.43
CA PRO A 224 4.81 1.44 13.62
C PRO A 224 5.54 1.19 14.96
N GLN A 225 5.78 2.21 15.78
CA GLN A 225 6.22 2.05 17.18
C GLN A 225 5.07 1.51 18.04
N MET A 226 5.04 0.20 18.24
CA MET A 226 4.03 -0.42 19.11
C MET A 226 4.39 -0.20 20.58
N HIS A 227 3.50 0.45 21.34
CA HIS A 227 3.60 0.59 22.78
C HIS A 227 2.81 -0.54 23.48
N ARG A 228 1.68 -0.22 24.13
CA ARG A 228 0.78 -1.18 24.77
C ARG A 228 -0.22 -1.84 23.81
N SER A 229 -0.37 -1.31 22.59
CA SER A 229 -1.10 -1.97 21.50
C SER A 229 -0.26 -3.09 20.86
N GLY A 230 -0.92 -4.00 20.17
CA GLY A 230 -0.26 -5.08 19.43
C GLY A 230 -0.32 -4.80 17.95
N PRO A 231 0.69 -5.23 17.17
CA PRO A 231 0.60 -5.13 15.73
C PRO A 231 -0.32 -6.23 15.18
N LEU A 232 -1.12 -5.87 14.18
CA LEU A 232 -1.50 -6.78 13.10
C LEU A 232 -0.58 -6.44 11.92
N ILE A 233 0.17 -7.44 11.46
CA ILE A 233 1.10 -7.34 10.35
C ILE A 233 0.55 -8.20 9.23
N GLU A 234 0.49 -7.64 8.04
CA GLU A 234 0.10 -8.36 6.84
C GLU A 234 1.19 -8.22 5.78
N ALA A 235 1.52 -9.32 5.11
CA ALA A 235 2.46 -9.30 4.00
C ALA A 235 2.03 -10.24 2.87
N PHE A 236 2.34 -9.85 1.63
CA PHE A 236 2.26 -10.71 0.46
C PHE A 236 3.65 -10.83 -0.17
N PHE A 237 4.20 -12.04 -0.12
CA PHE A 237 5.61 -12.28 -0.44
C PHE A 237 5.80 -13.65 -1.07
N ARG A 238 6.95 -13.85 -1.69
CA ARG A 238 7.46 -15.16 -2.10
C ARG A 238 8.90 -15.31 -1.64
N THR A 239 9.34 -16.54 -1.43
CA THR A 239 10.77 -16.83 -1.22
C THR A 239 11.35 -17.61 -2.39
N GLN A 240 12.68 -17.72 -2.45
CA GLN A 240 13.30 -18.79 -3.21
C GLN A 240 12.92 -20.16 -2.60
N PRO A 241 12.77 -21.22 -3.42
CA PRO A 241 12.50 -22.56 -2.92
C PRO A 241 13.53 -22.99 -1.86
N GLY A 242 13.06 -23.48 -0.71
CA GLY A 242 13.90 -23.94 0.39
C GLY A 242 14.50 -22.84 1.28
N HIS A 243 14.20 -21.56 1.04
CA HIS A 243 14.71 -20.45 1.87
C HIS A 243 14.28 -20.59 3.34
N THR A 244 15.15 -20.16 4.27
CA THR A 244 14.92 -20.14 5.72
C THR A 244 15.59 -18.92 6.37
N GLY A 245 15.07 -18.46 7.51
CA GLY A 245 15.70 -17.45 8.37
C GLY A 245 15.58 -15.98 7.95
N GLY A 246 14.83 -15.67 6.88
CA GLY A 246 14.63 -14.31 6.37
C GLY A 246 13.60 -13.48 7.14
N VAL A 247 13.90 -12.22 7.44
CA VAL A 247 12.96 -11.25 8.02
C VAL A 247 11.97 -10.78 6.95
N LEU A 248 10.67 -10.80 7.27
CA LEU A 248 9.66 -10.08 6.50
C LEU A 248 9.57 -8.64 7.02
N VAL A 249 9.35 -8.49 8.33
CA VAL A 249 9.43 -7.21 9.03
C VAL A 249 9.88 -7.39 10.48
N GLU A 250 10.71 -6.49 10.98
CA GLU A 250 11.21 -6.53 12.35
C GLU A 250 11.46 -5.14 12.91
N LYS A 251 10.94 -4.91 14.12
CA LYS A 251 11.37 -3.83 15.01
C LYS A 251 11.63 -4.42 16.38
N MET A 252 12.81 -5.03 16.53
CA MET A 252 13.16 -5.85 17.68
C MET A 252 14.42 -5.33 18.35
N GLY A 253 14.25 -4.74 19.54
CA GLY A 253 15.34 -4.42 20.44
C GLY A 253 15.69 -5.59 21.37
N PRO A 254 16.75 -5.46 22.17
CA PRO A 254 17.17 -6.52 23.10
C PRO A 254 16.13 -6.91 24.14
N ALA A 255 15.21 -5.99 24.50
CA ALA A 255 14.24 -6.20 25.58
C ALA A 255 12.77 -6.06 25.15
N ALA A 256 12.48 -5.48 23.98
CA ALA A 256 11.11 -5.27 23.53
C ALA A 256 11.04 -5.16 21.99
N GLY A 257 9.88 -5.45 21.41
CA GLY A 257 9.63 -5.30 19.98
C GLY A 257 8.74 -6.37 19.37
N TYR A 258 8.75 -6.45 18.04
CA TYR A 258 8.02 -7.45 17.27
C TYR A 258 8.80 -7.87 16.02
N CYS A 259 8.59 -9.10 15.56
CA CYS A 259 9.24 -9.69 14.39
C CYS A 259 8.32 -10.70 13.72
N LEU A 260 8.20 -10.61 12.40
CA LEU A 260 7.63 -11.62 11.52
C LEU A 260 8.71 -12.09 10.55
N ALA A 261 9.01 -13.39 10.55
CA ALA A 261 10.12 -13.95 9.77
C ALA A 261 9.84 -15.37 9.29
N VAL A 262 10.45 -15.75 8.17
CA VAL A 262 10.56 -17.14 7.73
C VAL A 262 11.47 -17.89 8.70
N ASN A 263 10.99 -19.00 9.24
CA ASN A 263 11.70 -19.79 10.24
C ASN A 263 12.64 -20.84 9.61
N ASP A 264 13.40 -21.52 10.47
CA ASP A 264 14.37 -22.56 10.11
C ASP A 264 13.73 -23.80 9.44
N LYS A 265 12.41 -23.97 9.62
CA LYS A 265 11.62 -25.00 8.97
C LYS A 265 10.98 -24.53 7.67
N GLY A 266 11.11 -23.26 7.27
CA GLY A 266 10.47 -22.72 6.06
C GLY A 266 8.99 -22.35 6.22
N GLY A 267 8.47 -22.35 7.45
CA GLY A 267 7.19 -21.71 7.78
C GLY A 267 7.41 -20.28 8.27
N VAL A 268 6.41 -19.68 8.90
CA VAL A 268 6.51 -18.32 9.46
C VAL A 268 6.50 -18.36 10.98
N THR A 269 7.32 -17.53 11.61
CA THR A 269 7.30 -17.29 13.06
C THR A 269 6.95 -15.83 13.33
N PHE A 270 5.99 -15.61 14.23
CA PHE A 270 5.65 -14.30 14.77
C PHE A 270 6.06 -14.22 16.23
N THR A 271 6.79 -13.17 16.58
CA THR A 271 7.32 -12.96 17.94
C THR A 271 7.06 -11.54 18.40
N ILE A 272 6.64 -11.40 19.66
CA ILE A 272 6.56 -10.13 20.38
C ILE A 272 7.37 -10.22 21.68
N LYS A 273 7.96 -9.10 22.07
CA LYS A 273 8.78 -9.00 23.27
C LYS A 273 8.44 -7.75 24.06
N ALA A 274 8.38 -7.90 25.38
CA ALA A 274 8.34 -6.79 26.32
C ALA A 274 9.36 -7.03 27.42
N GLN A 275 9.66 -6.02 28.24
CA GLN A 275 10.65 -6.17 29.31
C GLN A 275 10.31 -7.38 30.22
N GLY A 276 11.19 -8.37 30.25
CA GLY A 276 11.03 -9.59 31.04
C GLY A 276 10.06 -10.65 30.47
N ALA A 277 9.46 -10.43 29.30
CA ALA A 277 8.51 -11.35 28.68
C ALA A 277 8.73 -11.50 27.16
N SER A 278 8.55 -12.72 26.66
CA SER A 278 8.62 -13.03 25.22
C SER A 278 7.53 -14.02 24.88
N ALA A 279 6.83 -13.80 23.78
CA ALA A 279 5.83 -14.72 23.24
C ALA A 279 6.07 -14.92 21.74
N SER A 280 5.98 -16.17 21.30
CA SER A 280 6.24 -16.55 19.91
C SER A 280 5.32 -17.68 19.50
N ILE A 281 4.83 -17.63 18.26
CA ILE A 281 4.10 -18.71 17.60
C ILE A 281 4.77 -19.00 16.26
N ALA A 282 4.84 -20.28 15.90
CA ALA A 282 5.39 -20.73 14.63
C ALA A 282 4.35 -21.57 13.89
N GLY A 283 4.10 -21.18 12.64
CA GLY A 283 3.20 -21.86 11.72
C GLY A 283 3.79 -23.17 11.19
N PRO A 284 3.01 -24.26 11.10
CA PRO A 284 3.45 -25.49 10.46
C PRO A 284 3.47 -25.40 8.92
N SER A 285 2.67 -24.51 8.32
CA SER A 285 2.59 -24.36 6.87
C SER A 285 3.90 -23.87 6.27
N LYS A 286 4.30 -24.48 5.16
CA LYS A 286 5.48 -24.05 4.40
C LYS A 286 5.10 -22.88 3.51
N VAL A 287 5.96 -21.87 3.49
CA VAL A 287 5.85 -20.68 2.63
C VAL A 287 7.06 -20.55 1.70
N ASN A 288 7.96 -21.54 1.74
CA ASN A 288 9.25 -21.51 1.07
C ASN A 288 9.30 -22.41 -0.18
N ASP A 289 8.22 -22.45 -0.95
CA ASP A 289 8.05 -23.33 -2.11
C ASP A 289 8.28 -22.60 -3.46
N GLY A 290 8.62 -21.31 -3.43
CA GLY A 290 8.79 -20.49 -4.63
C GLY A 290 7.53 -19.74 -5.08
N ARG A 291 6.39 -19.94 -4.40
CA ARG A 291 5.11 -19.31 -4.72
C ARG A 291 4.87 -18.08 -3.83
N TRP A 292 3.91 -17.28 -4.26
CA TRP A 292 3.41 -16.16 -3.47
C TRP A 292 2.48 -16.66 -2.37
N HIS A 293 2.66 -16.13 -1.17
CA HIS A 293 1.86 -16.43 0.00
C HIS A 293 1.41 -15.13 0.67
N HIS A 294 0.19 -15.17 1.17
CA HIS A 294 -0.36 -14.16 2.07
C HIS A 294 -0.13 -14.59 3.51
N VAL A 295 0.33 -13.67 4.35
CA VAL A 295 0.47 -13.89 5.79
C VAL A 295 -0.14 -12.74 6.56
N VAL A 296 -0.91 -13.08 7.59
CA VAL A 296 -1.37 -12.14 8.62
C VAL A 296 -0.93 -12.66 9.98
N ALA A 297 -0.32 -11.80 10.78
CA ALA A 297 0.03 -12.08 12.16
C ALA A 297 -0.52 -10.99 13.07
N GLU A 298 -1.31 -11.34 14.08
CA GLU A 298 -1.90 -10.37 15.00
C GLU A 298 -1.56 -10.69 16.46
N ALA A 299 -1.35 -9.63 17.25
CA ALA A 299 -1.21 -9.70 18.68
C ALA A 299 -2.41 -9.03 19.37
N ASP A 300 -3.36 -9.83 19.84
CA ASP A 300 -4.45 -9.38 20.69
C ASP A 300 -3.93 -9.16 22.12
N ARG A 301 -3.60 -7.90 22.43
CA ARG A 301 -3.03 -7.51 23.73
C ARG A 301 -4.04 -7.61 24.87
N PRO A 302 -5.30 -7.17 24.72
CA PRO A 302 -6.32 -7.39 25.75
C PRO A 302 -6.53 -8.87 26.10
N ALA A 303 -6.55 -9.77 25.10
CA ALA A 303 -6.71 -11.21 25.33
C ALA A 303 -5.39 -11.93 25.66
N ALA A 304 -4.25 -11.23 25.58
CA ALA A 304 -2.91 -11.81 25.66
C ALA A 304 -2.76 -13.04 24.74
N ALA A 305 -3.13 -12.89 23.47
CA ALA A 305 -3.14 -13.95 22.47
C ALA A 305 -2.40 -13.53 21.19
N LEU A 306 -1.82 -14.52 20.51
CA LEU A 306 -1.23 -14.38 19.18
C LEU A 306 -1.98 -15.28 18.20
N ALA A 307 -2.14 -14.82 16.96
CA ALA A 307 -2.61 -15.63 15.86
C ALA A 307 -1.76 -15.38 14.60
N LEU A 308 -1.60 -16.43 13.81
CA LEU A 308 -0.91 -16.44 12.53
C LEU A 308 -1.83 -17.11 11.52
N TYR A 309 -1.95 -16.48 10.35
CA TYR A 309 -2.76 -16.94 9.24
C TYR A 309 -1.91 -16.98 7.98
N ILE A 310 -2.09 -18.01 7.18
CA ILE A 310 -1.42 -18.20 5.88
C ILE A 310 -2.50 -18.47 4.84
N ASP A 311 -2.46 -17.74 3.73
CA ASP A 311 -3.35 -17.92 2.58
C ASP A 311 -4.83 -17.99 2.98
N GLY A 312 -5.27 -17.03 3.80
CA GLY A 312 -6.66 -16.89 4.23
C GLY A 312 -7.10 -17.88 5.31
N ARG A 313 -6.19 -18.66 5.91
CA ARG A 313 -6.52 -19.69 6.91
C ARG A 313 -5.66 -19.57 8.15
N LYS A 314 -6.26 -19.88 9.31
CA LYS A 314 -5.53 -19.93 10.58
C LYS A 314 -4.48 -21.05 10.57
N ASP A 315 -3.23 -20.67 10.78
CA ASP A 315 -2.08 -21.57 10.74
C ASP A 315 -1.55 -21.87 12.15
N ALA A 316 -1.52 -20.87 13.03
CA ALA A 316 -1.14 -21.05 14.44
C ALA A 316 -1.83 -20.05 15.37
N ALA A 317 -1.93 -20.40 16.64
CA ALA A 317 -2.30 -19.48 17.70
C ALA A 317 -1.65 -19.90 19.02
N GLY A 318 -1.51 -18.95 19.95
CA GLY A 318 -0.87 -19.21 21.22
C GLY A 318 -1.01 -18.05 22.19
N ARG A 319 -0.41 -18.22 23.37
CA ARG A 319 -0.33 -17.16 24.38
C ARG A 319 0.56 -16.02 23.88
N GLY A 320 0.09 -14.80 24.08
CA GLY A 320 0.80 -13.56 23.85
C GLY A 320 1.25 -12.89 25.15
N ILE A 321 1.45 -11.58 25.08
CA ILE A 321 1.78 -10.72 26.23
C ILE A 321 0.63 -9.71 26.38
N GLY A 322 0.18 -9.47 27.61
CA GLY A 322 -0.94 -8.57 27.92
C GLY A 322 -0.65 -7.08 27.68
N ALA A 323 -1.70 -6.27 27.66
CA ALA A 323 -1.67 -4.84 27.36
C ALA A 323 -0.93 -3.95 28.39
N ASP A 324 -0.65 -4.45 29.60
CA ASP A 324 0.09 -3.68 30.61
C ASP A 324 1.56 -3.45 30.22
N ALA A 325 2.10 -4.32 29.38
CA ALA A 325 3.49 -4.28 28.93
C ALA A 325 3.64 -3.52 27.61
N THR A 326 4.73 -2.78 27.46
CA THR A 326 5.08 -2.06 26.24
C THR A 326 5.99 -2.87 25.31
N LEU A 327 5.75 -2.80 24.00
CA LEU A 327 6.63 -3.32 22.94
C LEU A 327 7.62 -2.26 22.42
N ALA A 328 7.52 -1.01 22.91
CA ALA A 328 8.28 0.12 22.42
C ALA A 328 9.78 -0.08 22.70
N ASN A 329 10.61 0.26 21.72
CA ASN A 329 12.06 0.12 21.78
C ASN A 329 12.74 1.09 20.79
N ASP A 330 14.05 1.27 20.96
CA ASP A 330 14.87 2.18 20.15
C ASP A 330 15.53 1.51 18.93
N ALA A 331 15.18 0.26 18.60
CA ALA A 331 15.65 -0.38 17.38
C ALA A 331 14.92 0.15 16.16
N ASP A 332 15.62 0.25 15.02
CA ASP A 332 15.00 0.62 13.74
C ASP A 332 14.00 -0.46 13.29
N LEU A 333 13.09 -0.06 12.40
CA LEU A 333 12.21 -0.99 11.70
C LEU A 333 12.89 -1.41 10.40
N TYR A 334 13.00 -2.72 10.19
CA TYR A 334 13.59 -3.34 9.01
C TYR A 334 12.58 -4.22 8.28
N VAL A 335 12.70 -4.29 6.96
CA VAL A 335 11.83 -5.05 6.06
C VAL A 335 12.71 -5.82 5.07
N GLY A 336 12.43 -7.11 4.90
CA GLY A 336 13.17 -7.97 3.95
C GLY A 336 14.60 -8.38 4.37
N GLY A 337 15.05 -8.01 5.57
CA GLY A 337 16.38 -8.32 6.09
C GLY A 337 16.87 -7.28 7.08
N THR A 338 18.01 -7.50 7.73
CA THR A 338 18.65 -6.50 8.61
C THR A 338 20.10 -6.25 8.19
N PRO A 339 20.74 -5.16 8.67
CA PRO A 339 22.16 -4.93 8.40
C PRO A 339 23.07 -6.05 8.91
N GLN A 340 22.61 -6.86 9.86
CA GLN A 340 23.35 -8.00 10.45
C GLN A 340 23.04 -9.34 9.76
N GLY A 341 22.20 -9.36 8.72
CA GLY A 341 21.82 -10.56 7.98
C GLY A 341 20.32 -10.86 8.11
N ARG A 342 19.97 -12.16 8.19
CA ARG A 342 18.56 -12.62 8.13
C ARG A 342 17.82 -12.07 6.90
N SER A 343 18.55 -11.98 5.79
CA SER A 343 18.11 -11.38 4.55
C SER A 343 17.16 -12.31 3.81
N LEU A 344 16.03 -11.78 3.34
CA LEU A 344 15.06 -12.54 2.56
C LEU A 344 15.61 -12.78 1.15
N ALA A 345 15.64 -14.04 0.73
CA ALA A 345 15.87 -14.39 -0.67
C ALA A 345 14.50 -14.62 -1.31
N GLY A 346 14.01 -13.67 -2.12
CA GLY A 346 12.61 -13.69 -2.53
C GLY A 346 12.12 -12.37 -3.13
N ALA A 347 10.82 -12.10 -2.97
CA ALA A 347 10.23 -10.81 -3.29
C ALA A 347 9.10 -10.47 -2.33
N ILE A 348 8.87 -9.17 -2.12
CA ILE A 348 7.72 -8.63 -1.37
C ILE A 348 6.95 -7.72 -2.33
N ASP A 349 5.64 -7.93 -2.41
CA ASP A 349 4.70 -7.12 -3.21
C ASP A 349 3.93 -6.17 -2.27
N PHE A 350 3.54 -6.66 -1.09
CA PHE A 350 2.79 -5.86 -0.12
C PHE A 350 3.21 -6.11 1.32
N LEU A 351 3.19 -5.06 2.15
CA LEU A 351 3.36 -5.11 3.60
C LEU A 351 2.58 -3.97 4.24
N ARG A 352 1.84 -4.25 5.32
CA ARG A 352 1.27 -3.20 6.18
C ARG A 352 1.33 -3.57 7.66
N ILE A 353 1.18 -2.55 8.50
CA ILE A 353 1.13 -2.68 9.96
C ILE A 353 -0.06 -1.88 10.49
N ALA A 354 -0.90 -2.53 11.29
CA ALA A 354 -2.03 -1.93 11.99
C ALA A 354 -1.92 -2.12 13.52
N ARG A 355 -2.60 -1.29 14.31
CA ARG A 355 -2.54 -1.26 15.79
C ARG A 355 -3.62 -2.09 16.50
N GLY A 356 -4.48 -2.78 15.76
CA GLY A 356 -5.58 -3.59 16.28
C GLY A 356 -5.50 -5.05 15.84
N THR A 357 -6.67 -5.69 15.83
CA THR A 357 -6.90 -7.07 15.39
C THR A 357 -7.91 -7.10 14.24
N LEU A 358 -8.09 -8.27 13.62
CA LEU A 358 -9.19 -8.50 12.67
C LEU A 358 -10.56 -8.20 13.33
N ALA A 359 -10.71 -8.53 14.62
CA ALA A 359 -11.92 -8.26 15.38
C ALA A 359 -12.18 -6.74 15.61
N ASP A 360 -11.12 -5.94 15.81
CA ASP A 360 -11.23 -4.48 15.88
C ASP A 360 -11.66 -3.89 14.53
N ALA A 361 -11.16 -4.47 13.44
CA ALA A 361 -11.54 -4.13 12.07
C ALA A 361 -12.94 -4.64 11.66
N LYS A 362 -13.64 -5.39 12.54
CA LYS A 362 -14.94 -6.00 12.27
C LYS A 362 -14.92 -6.92 11.05
N THR A 363 -13.85 -7.68 10.90
CA THR A 363 -13.69 -8.65 9.81
C THR A 363 -13.12 -9.97 10.32
N THR A 364 -12.99 -10.92 9.40
CA THR A 364 -12.35 -12.23 9.60
C THR A 364 -11.21 -12.39 8.62
N ILE A 365 -10.35 -13.39 8.84
CA ILE A 365 -9.29 -13.68 7.88
C ILE A 365 -9.88 -14.15 6.54
N GLU A 366 -10.99 -14.88 6.58
CA GLU A 366 -11.66 -15.39 5.38
C GLU A 366 -12.25 -14.24 4.54
N GLU A 367 -12.91 -13.26 5.17
CA GLU A 367 -13.45 -12.08 4.47
C GLU A 367 -12.36 -11.22 3.85
N LEU A 368 -11.30 -10.91 4.62
CA LEU A 368 -10.16 -10.14 4.14
C LEU A 368 -9.52 -10.81 2.92
N TYR A 369 -9.19 -12.11 3.04
CA TYR A 369 -8.53 -12.85 1.98
C TYR A 369 -9.43 -13.02 0.75
N GLU A 370 -10.72 -13.34 0.94
CA GLU A 370 -11.65 -13.47 -0.17
C GLU A 370 -11.79 -12.15 -0.93
N TRP A 371 -11.86 -11.02 -0.24
CA TRP A 371 -11.90 -9.72 -0.89
C TRP A 371 -10.62 -9.45 -1.68
N GLU A 372 -9.46 -9.57 -1.06
CA GLU A 372 -8.18 -9.19 -1.66
C GLU A 372 -7.74 -10.09 -2.82
N PHE A 373 -8.05 -11.39 -2.76
CA PHE A 373 -7.54 -12.37 -3.74
C PHE A 373 -8.61 -12.98 -4.65
N ASN A 374 -9.89 -12.81 -4.33
CA ASN A 374 -11.02 -13.29 -5.15
C ASN A 374 -12.18 -12.27 -5.24
N GLY A 375 -11.92 -11.01 -4.88
CA GLY A 375 -12.95 -9.98 -4.80
C GLY A 375 -13.54 -9.57 -6.15
N PRO A 376 -14.64 -8.80 -6.10
CA PRO A 376 -15.37 -8.39 -7.31
C PRO A 376 -14.54 -7.51 -8.24
N PHE A 377 -13.50 -6.82 -7.75
CA PHE A 377 -12.65 -5.96 -8.58
C PHE A 377 -11.79 -6.75 -9.59
N LEU A 378 -11.59 -8.05 -9.35
CA LEU A 378 -10.89 -8.98 -10.26
C LEU A 378 -11.78 -9.45 -11.41
N ARG A 379 -13.05 -9.03 -11.44
CA ARG A 379 -14.07 -9.44 -12.40
C ARG A 379 -14.70 -8.21 -13.05
N ASP A 380 -15.42 -8.42 -14.15
CA ASP A 380 -16.28 -7.38 -14.70
C ASP A 380 -17.56 -7.19 -13.89
N PHE A 381 -18.38 -6.21 -14.27
CA PHE A 381 -19.62 -5.87 -13.56
C PHE A 381 -20.70 -6.97 -13.68
N ALA A 382 -20.49 -7.98 -14.54
CA ALA A 382 -21.32 -9.17 -14.64
C ALA A 382 -20.71 -10.38 -13.91
N GLY A 383 -19.59 -10.20 -13.20
CA GLY A 383 -18.90 -11.26 -12.45
C GLY A 383 -17.99 -12.15 -13.29
N ARG A 384 -17.74 -11.81 -14.56
CA ARG A 384 -16.91 -12.61 -15.47
C ARG A 384 -15.43 -12.37 -15.20
N PRO A 385 -14.60 -13.43 -15.22
CA PRO A 385 -13.15 -13.27 -15.20
C PRO A 385 -12.65 -12.65 -16.53
N PRO A 386 -11.43 -12.08 -16.55
CA PRO A 386 -10.79 -11.63 -17.78
C PRO A 386 -10.76 -12.76 -18.82
N ALA A 387 -11.13 -12.46 -20.07
CA ALA A 387 -11.12 -13.45 -21.16
C ALA A 387 -9.72 -13.60 -21.81
N GLY A 388 -8.88 -12.56 -21.71
CA GLY A 388 -7.53 -12.56 -22.25
C GLY A 388 -6.45 -12.31 -21.18
N PRO A 389 -5.22 -11.91 -21.58
CA PRO A 389 -4.12 -11.70 -20.65
C PRO A 389 -4.35 -10.58 -19.63
N ARG A 390 -5.30 -9.68 -19.90
CA ARG A 390 -5.75 -8.61 -19.01
C ARG A 390 -7.27 -8.48 -19.13
N ARG A 391 -7.88 -7.77 -18.19
CA ARG A 391 -9.27 -7.33 -18.35
C ARG A 391 -9.41 -6.39 -19.53
N ASP A 392 -10.59 -6.33 -20.12
CA ASP A 392 -10.95 -5.22 -20.99
C ASP A 392 -11.09 -3.92 -20.19
N ALA A 393 -10.69 -2.79 -20.76
CA ALA A 393 -10.85 -1.49 -20.15
C ALA A 393 -12.33 -1.09 -20.14
N GLY A 394 -12.91 -0.99 -18.95
CA GLY A 394 -14.30 -0.59 -18.76
C GLY A 394 -15.07 -1.52 -17.82
N ALA A 395 -16.40 -1.46 -17.92
CA ALA A 395 -17.29 -2.15 -17.00
C ALA A 395 -17.50 -3.64 -17.33
N LEU A 396 -17.37 -4.04 -18.60
CA LEU A 396 -17.74 -5.37 -19.10
C LEU A 396 -16.60 -5.95 -19.93
N GLU A 397 -16.34 -7.25 -19.77
CA GLU A 397 -15.53 -7.99 -20.74
C GLU A 397 -16.31 -8.13 -22.06
N LEU A 398 -15.57 -8.18 -23.16
CA LEU A 398 -16.07 -8.68 -24.43
C LEU A 398 -16.46 -10.15 -24.23
N ALA A 399 -17.77 -10.39 -24.14
CA ALA A 399 -18.33 -11.72 -24.26
C ALA A 399 -18.59 -12.04 -25.73
N ASP A 400 -18.36 -13.31 -26.09
CA ASP A 400 -18.75 -13.89 -27.38
C ASP A 400 -20.25 -13.74 -27.67
#